data_AF-A0A9E6C0P5-F1
#
_entry.id   AF-A0A9E6C0P5-F1
#
_cell.length_a   1.000
_cell.length_b   1.000
_cell.length_c   1.000
_cell.angle_alpha   90.00
_cell.angle_beta   90.00
_cell.angle_gamma   90.00
#
_symmetry.space_group_name_H-M   'P 1'
#
loop_
_entity.id
_entity.type
_entity.pdbx_description
1 polymer ?
#
loop_
_entity_poly.entity_id
_entity_poly.type
_entity_poly.pdbx_seq_one_letter_code
_entity_poly.pdbx_strand_id
1 'polypeptide(L)'
;MDMHRRRKPVSLKSTTWWRFLVTVTVVFGMLVASCGSSPASSPITVDAETAHQLMLTGVNMTGITAPTEEWVRVARRGCDNGAWDWTVAKEEGDAATDVVGKPLPPDVVWILTVMACHDLVPATAIRQGPPS
;
A
#
# COMPACT_ATOMS: atom_id res chain seq x y z
N MET A 1 -65.65 28.77 18.16
CA MET A 1 -66.84 28.55 17.32
C MET A 1 -66.38 28.60 15.87
N ASP A 2 -66.56 27.46 15.19
CA ASP A 2 -66.99 27.29 13.79
C ASP A 2 -66.75 28.42 12.78
N MET A 3 -66.38 28.21 11.52
CA MET A 3 -66.18 27.02 10.69
C MET A 3 -65.69 27.54 9.33
N HIS A 4 -64.94 26.70 8.59
CA HIS A 4 -64.96 26.55 7.12
C HIS A 4 -64.98 27.82 6.22
N ARG A 5 -64.17 27.94 5.16
CA ARG A 5 -64.11 26.98 4.04
C ARG A 5 -63.09 27.45 2.97
N ARG A 6 -62.09 26.58 2.74
CA ARG A 6 -61.47 26.13 1.47
C ARG A 6 -61.16 27.12 0.31
N ARG A 7 -59.95 26.88 -0.22
CA ARG A 7 -59.49 26.70 -1.64
C ARG A 7 -58.31 27.66 -1.90
N LYS A 8 -57.11 27.27 -2.33
CA LYS A 8 -56.55 26.07 -2.99
C LYS A 8 -55.06 25.95 -2.58
N PRO A 9 -54.47 24.75 -2.44
CA PRO A 9 -53.03 24.63 -2.29
C PRO A 9 -52.33 24.87 -3.64
N VAL A 10 -51.43 25.84 -3.68
CA VAL A 10 -50.48 26.01 -4.78
C VAL A 10 -49.36 24.99 -4.59
N SER A 11 -49.32 24.03 -5.52
CA SER A 11 -48.21 23.17 -5.93
C SER A 11 -47.29 22.59 -4.84
N LEU A 12 -47.57 21.32 -4.50
CA LEU A 12 -46.65 20.40 -3.83
C LEU A 12 -45.93 19.55 -4.89
N LYS A 13 -44.62 19.28 -4.70
CA LYS A 13 -43.82 18.08 -5.07
C LYS A 13 -42.36 18.55 -5.26
N SER A 14 -41.40 18.38 -4.35
CA SER A 14 -41.02 17.21 -3.56
C SER A 14 -41.08 15.90 -4.35
N THR A 15 -39.90 15.49 -4.80
CA THR A 15 -39.40 14.12 -4.94
C THR A 15 -40.04 13.22 -6.00
N THR A 16 -39.14 12.48 -6.67
CA THR A 16 -39.31 11.09 -7.12
C THR A 16 -39.48 10.88 -8.63
N TRP A 17 -38.34 10.51 -9.22
CA TRP A 17 -38.14 9.39 -10.14
C TRP A 17 -38.69 9.49 -11.59
N TRP A 18 -38.02 8.73 -12.46
CA TRP A 18 -38.34 8.46 -13.86
C TRP A 18 -37.89 9.51 -14.87
N ARG A 19 -36.57 9.64 -14.99
CA ARG A 19 -35.93 9.64 -16.31
C ARG A 19 -34.88 8.54 -16.36
N PHE A 20 -35.38 7.34 -16.63
CA PHE A 20 -34.65 6.23 -17.23
C PHE A 20 -34.10 6.65 -18.59
N LEU A 21 -32.81 6.40 -18.81
CA LEU A 21 -32.11 6.11 -20.08
C LEU A 21 -30.62 6.37 -19.77
N VAL A 22 -29.96 5.43 -19.09
CA VAL A 22 -29.12 4.42 -19.75
C VAL A 22 -28.09 5.09 -20.66
N THR A 23 -27.13 5.79 -20.07
CA THR A 23 -25.78 5.95 -20.62
C THR A 23 -24.90 4.83 -20.06
N VAL A 24 -25.36 3.59 -20.30
CA VAL A 24 -24.53 2.38 -20.30
C VAL A 24 -24.02 2.25 -21.72
N THR A 25 -22.84 2.81 -21.98
CA THR A 25 -21.99 2.74 -23.19
C THR A 25 -21.16 4.03 -23.12
N VAL A 26 -19.90 4.06 -22.71
CA VAL A 26 -18.75 3.30 -23.22
C VAL A 26 -17.73 3.21 -22.09
N VAL A 27 -17.96 2.30 -21.15
CA VAL A 27 -16.87 1.59 -20.44
C VAL A 27 -16.49 0.42 -21.36
N PHE A 28 -15.98 0.74 -22.54
CA PHE A 28 -15.65 -0.24 -23.58
C PHE A 28 -14.63 0.37 -24.54
N GLY A 29 -13.41 0.56 -24.05
CA GLY A 29 -12.38 1.16 -24.89
C GLY A 29 -11.05 1.38 -24.19
N MET A 30 -10.61 0.44 -23.34
CA MET A 30 -9.18 0.15 -23.05
C MET A 30 -9.05 -1.07 -22.13
N LEU A 31 -9.79 -2.14 -22.45
CA LEU A 31 -9.33 -3.51 -22.15
C LEU A 31 -8.35 -3.89 -23.26
N VAL A 32 -7.21 -3.20 -23.31
CA VAL A 32 -6.08 -3.66 -24.10
C VAL A 32 -5.55 -4.87 -23.34
N ALA A 33 -5.54 -6.01 -24.02
CA ALA A 33 -5.08 -7.29 -23.51
C ALA A 33 -3.78 -7.16 -22.71
N SER A 34 -3.90 -7.13 -21.39
CA SER A 34 -2.86 -7.63 -20.51
C SER A 34 -3.28 -9.03 -20.08
N CYS A 35 -3.23 -9.98 -21.02
CA CYS A 35 -2.67 -11.29 -20.72
C CYS A 35 -1.14 -11.15 -20.60
N GLY A 36 -0.67 -10.15 -19.89
CA GLY A 36 0.63 -10.21 -19.25
C GLY A 36 0.35 -11.03 -18.02
N SER A 37 0.69 -12.33 -18.07
CA SER A 37 0.95 -13.11 -16.88
C SER A 37 1.60 -12.15 -15.89
N SER A 38 0.96 -11.85 -14.76
CA SER A 38 1.70 -11.29 -13.63
C SER A 38 2.94 -12.17 -13.56
N PRO A 39 4.17 -11.64 -13.73
CA PRO A 39 5.31 -12.46 -13.39
C PRO A 39 4.99 -12.85 -11.95
N ALA A 40 4.75 -14.13 -11.71
CA ALA A 40 4.79 -14.64 -10.36
C ALA A 40 6.20 -14.26 -9.93
N SER A 41 6.31 -13.14 -9.22
CA SER A 41 7.56 -12.58 -8.74
C SER A 41 8.23 -13.77 -8.10
N SER A 42 9.36 -14.21 -8.68
CA SER A 42 10.05 -15.36 -8.13
C SER A 42 10.30 -15.02 -6.66
N PRO A 43 9.87 -15.87 -5.72
CA PRO A 43 9.90 -15.51 -4.31
C PRO A 43 11.33 -15.12 -3.97
N ILE A 44 11.50 -13.93 -3.39
CA ILE A 44 12.81 -13.40 -3.09
C ILE A 44 13.47 -14.34 -2.10
N THR A 45 14.55 -14.98 -2.56
CA THR A 45 15.34 -15.90 -1.74
C THR A 45 16.39 -15.12 -0.99
N VAL A 46 16.15 -14.93 0.31
CA VAL A 46 17.13 -14.39 1.25
C VAL A 46 17.97 -15.54 1.78
N ASP A 47 19.26 -15.58 1.46
CA ASP A 47 20.20 -16.56 2.01
C ASP A 47 20.54 -16.27 3.48
N ALA A 48 21.23 -17.20 4.15
CA ALA A 48 21.51 -17.10 5.58
C ALA A 48 22.42 -15.93 5.96
N GLU A 49 23.38 -15.55 5.11
CA GLU A 49 24.26 -14.42 5.36
C GLU A 49 23.45 -13.12 5.24
N THR A 50 22.70 -12.96 4.16
CA THR A 50 21.83 -11.79 3.96
C THR A 50 20.80 -11.67 5.09
N ALA A 51 20.19 -12.79 5.52
CA ALA A 51 19.25 -12.80 6.65
C ALA A 51 19.91 -12.29 7.95
N HIS A 52 21.13 -12.74 8.23
CA HIS A 52 21.87 -12.30 9.41
C HIS A 52 22.23 -10.81 9.33
N GLN A 53 22.63 -10.30 8.15
CA GLN A 53 22.91 -8.88 7.95
C GLN A 53 21.67 -8.00 8.10
N LEU A 54 20.49 -8.46 7.65
CA LEU A 54 19.22 -7.77 7.86
C LEU A 54 18.92 -7.63 9.37
N MET A 55 19.11 -8.71 10.13
CA MET A 55 18.95 -8.68 11.59
C MET A 55 19.91 -7.68 12.24
N LEU A 56 21.21 -7.76 11.93
CA LEU A 56 22.20 -6.87 12.52
C LEU A 56 21.91 -5.40 12.18
N THR A 57 21.53 -5.11 10.93
CA THR A 57 21.20 -3.76 10.48
C THR A 57 19.96 -3.23 11.19
N GLY A 58 18.88 -4.02 11.22
CA GLY A 58 17.64 -3.66 11.89
C GLY A 58 17.85 -3.38 13.38
N VAL A 59 18.56 -4.26 14.08
CA VAL A 59 18.91 -4.09 15.51
C VAL A 59 19.76 -2.83 15.70
N ASN A 60 20.77 -2.60 14.88
CA ASN A 60 21.68 -1.46 15.01
C ASN A 60 20.97 -0.12 14.80
N MET A 61 20.05 -0.05 13.83
CA MET A 61 19.34 1.20 13.53
C MET A 61 18.22 1.52 14.52
N THR A 62 17.54 0.50 15.05
CA THR A 62 16.33 0.69 15.87
C THR A 62 16.55 0.46 17.36
N GLY A 63 17.60 -0.27 17.75
CA GLY A 63 17.79 -0.81 19.09
C GLY A 63 16.80 -1.92 19.46
N ILE A 64 16.00 -2.42 18.51
CA ILE A 64 14.99 -3.45 18.75
C ILE A 64 15.64 -4.83 18.58
N THR A 65 15.62 -5.66 19.62
CA THR A 65 16.06 -7.06 19.53
C THR A 65 14.88 -7.95 19.13
N ALA A 66 14.98 -8.60 17.98
CA ALA A 66 14.00 -9.54 17.47
C ALA A 66 14.68 -10.71 16.73
N PRO A 67 14.00 -11.87 16.56
CA PRO A 67 14.52 -12.98 15.77
C PRO A 67 14.85 -12.59 14.34
N THR A 68 15.83 -13.26 13.73
CA THR A 68 16.24 -13.03 12.34
C THR A 68 15.07 -13.11 11.36
N GLU A 69 14.15 -14.05 11.59
CA GLU A 69 12.98 -14.29 10.75
C GLU A 69 12.05 -13.08 10.69
N GLU A 70 11.98 -12.29 11.76
CA GLU A 70 11.16 -11.08 11.80
C GLU A 70 11.74 -9.98 10.92
N TRP A 71 13.05 -9.79 10.97
CA TRP A 71 13.74 -8.85 10.08
C TRP A 71 13.67 -9.26 8.62
N VAL A 72 13.79 -10.56 8.35
CA VAL A 72 13.59 -11.12 7.00
C VAL A 72 12.15 -10.90 6.53
N ARG A 73 11.15 -11.05 7.41
CA ARG A 73 9.73 -10.83 7.08
C ARG A 73 9.46 -9.38 6.69
N VAL A 74 10.02 -8.41 7.42
CA VAL A 74 9.92 -6.98 7.08
C VAL A 74 10.55 -6.72 5.71
N ALA A 75 11.78 -7.20 5.50
CA ALA A 75 12.50 -6.96 4.24
C ALA A 75 11.77 -7.59 3.03
N ARG A 76 11.26 -8.81 3.16
CA ARG A 76 10.49 -9.48 2.10
C ARG A 76 9.22 -8.71 1.77
N ARG A 77 8.46 -8.29 2.78
CA ARG A 77 7.27 -7.48 2.57
C ARG A 77 7.59 -6.17 1.87
N GLY A 78 8.64 -5.49 2.32
CA GLY A 78 9.11 -4.28 1.68
C GLY A 78 9.47 -4.51 0.21
N CYS A 79 10.09 -5.63 -0.11
CA CYS A 79 10.37 -5.98 -1.50
C CYS A 79 9.13 -6.31 -2.33
N ASP A 80 8.15 -7.01 -1.76
CA ASP A 80 6.89 -7.35 -2.42
C ASP A 80 6.06 -6.09 -2.73
N ASN A 81 6.10 -5.10 -1.83
CA ASN A 81 5.30 -3.88 -1.94
C ASN A 81 6.04 -2.72 -2.60
N GLY A 82 7.35 -2.82 -2.78
CA GLY A 82 8.18 -1.79 -3.40
C GLY A 82 8.58 -0.66 -2.44
N ALA A 83 8.90 -1.00 -1.20
CA ALA A 83 9.37 -0.09 -0.15
C ALA A 83 10.77 0.52 -0.40
N TRP A 84 11.30 0.41 -1.62
CA TRP A 84 12.34 1.32 -2.14
C TRP A 84 11.76 2.69 -2.54
N ASP A 85 10.44 2.81 -2.68
CA ASP A 85 9.75 4.11 -2.73
C ASP A 85 9.51 4.62 -1.30
N TRP A 86 9.75 5.91 -1.05
CA TRP A 86 9.62 6.50 0.29
C TRP A 86 8.20 6.46 0.84
N THR A 87 7.20 6.63 -0.01
CA THR A 87 5.79 6.59 0.42
C THR A 87 5.44 5.19 0.89
N VAL A 88 5.84 4.18 0.11
CA VAL A 88 5.62 2.78 0.47
C VAL A 88 6.42 2.41 1.71
N ALA A 89 7.69 2.82 1.83
CA ALA A 89 8.50 2.56 3.02
C ALA A 89 7.86 3.12 4.30
N LYS A 90 7.21 4.28 4.20
CA LYS A 90 6.46 4.88 5.30
C LYS A 90 5.19 4.09 5.63
N GLU A 91 4.38 3.76 4.62
CA GLU A 91 3.17 2.96 4.81
C GLU A 91 3.50 1.61 5.45
N GLU A 92 4.56 0.95 4.97
CA GLU A 92 5.05 -0.30 5.52
C GLU A 92 5.63 -0.15 6.91
N GLY A 93 6.38 0.91 7.21
CA GLY A 93 6.91 1.19 8.54
C GLY A 93 5.81 1.46 9.58
N ASP A 94 4.79 2.21 9.19
CA ASP A 94 3.62 2.51 10.03
C ASP A 94 2.74 1.26 10.24
N ALA A 95 2.64 0.39 9.22
CA ALA A 95 1.89 -0.86 9.28
C ALA A 95 2.65 -2.02 9.97
N ALA A 96 3.99 -1.98 9.94
CA ALA A 96 4.83 -3.02 10.50
C ALA A 96 4.84 -2.94 12.03
N THR A 97 3.89 -3.62 12.67
CA THR A 97 3.99 -4.00 14.08
C THR A 97 4.80 -5.29 14.28
N ASP A 98 5.44 -5.79 13.23
CA ASP A 98 5.99 -7.15 13.16
C ASP A 98 7.18 -7.38 14.08
N VAL A 99 7.98 -6.34 14.31
CA VAL A 99 9.16 -6.39 15.15
C VAL A 99 8.80 -5.82 16.52
N VAL A 100 8.43 -6.70 17.45
CA VAL A 100 8.11 -6.37 18.87
C VAL A 100 6.90 -5.42 19.02
N GLY A 101 5.98 -5.40 18.06
CA GLY A 101 4.73 -4.64 18.18
C GLY A 101 4.88 -3.12 18.01
N LYS A 102 6.02 -2.64 17.48
CA LYS A 102 6.29 -1.21 17.29
C LYS A 102 6.42 -0.88 15.80
N PRO A 103 5.90 0.29 15.36
CA PRO A 103 6.19 0.82 14.04
C PRO A 103 7.70 0.92 13.82
N LEU A 104 8.11 0.68 12.57
CA LEU A 104 9.49 0.83 12.17
C LEU A 104 9.70 2.17 11.46
N PRO A 105 10.83 2.84 11.70
CA PRO A 105 11.19 4.02 10.92
C PRO A 105 11.24 3.71 9.40
N PRO A 106 10.77 4.62 8.54
CA PRO A 106 10.70 4.38 7.10
C PRO A 106 12.07 4.17 6.45
N ASP A 107 13.12 4.80 6.99
CA ASP A 107 14.51 4.62 6.57
C ASP A 107 15.00 3.19 6.83
N VAL A 108 14.61 2.60 7.96
CA VAL A 108 14.93 1.21 8.29
C VAL A 108 14.25 0.26 7.32
N VAL A 109 12.95 0.45 7.07
CA VAL A 109 12.20 -0.40 6.12
C VAL A 109 12.80 -0.30 4.72
N TRP A 110 13.16 0.91 4.29
CA TRP A 110 13.80 1.14 3.01
C TRP A 110 15.16 0.43 2.91
N ILE A 111 16.02 0.57 3.91
CA ILE A 111 17.36 -0.04 3.91
C ILE A 111 17.27 -1.56 3.89
N LEU A 112 16.42 -2.14 4.73
CA LEU A 112 16.21 -3.60 4.77
C LEU A 112 15.68 -4.12 3.43
N THR A 113 14.77 -3.38 2.80
CA THR A 113 14.25 -3.70 1.47
C THR A 113 15.37 -3.70 0.43
N VAL A 114 16.14 -2.61 0.37
CA VAL A 114 17.24 -2.49 -0.61
C VAL A 114 18.31 -3.55 -0.41
N MET A 115 18.60 -3.93 0.84
CA MET A 115 19.52 -5.03 1.13
C MET A 115 18.98 -6.39 0.65
N ALA A 116 17.70 -6.66 0.85
CA ALA A 116 17.11 -7.98 0.55
C ALA A 116 16.82 -8.21 -0.94
N CYS A 117 16.51 -7.16 -1.70
CA CYS A 117 16.17 -7.27 -3.11
C CYS A 117 16.89 -6.24 -3.98
N HIS A 118 18.15 -5.94 -3.67
CA HIS A 118 18.98 -4.95 -4.37
C HIS A 118 18.86 -5.01 -5.91
N ASP A 119 18.91 -6.22 -6.49
CA ASP A 119 18.86 -6.41 -7.94
C ASP A 119 17.49 -6.11 -8.57
N LEU A 120 16.43 -6.03 -7.75
CA LEU A 120 15.07 -5.66 -8.16
C LEU A 120 14.79 -4.17 -7.94
N VAL A 121 15.65 -3.47 -7.20
CA VAL A 121 15.46 -2.05 -6.86
C VAL A 121 15.85 -1.16 -8.04
N PRO A 122 15.00 -0.21 -8.46
CA PRO A 122 15.37 0.74 -9.51
C PRO A 122 16.59 1.58 -9.13
N ALA A 123 17.54 1.77 -10.06
CA ALA A 123 18.72 2.60 -9.84
C ALA A 123 18.41 4.07 -9.48
N THR A 124 17.20 4.55 -9.79
CA THR A 124 16.70 5.86 -9.33
C THR A 124 16.49 5.88 -7.81
N ALA A 125 15.93 4.82 -7.23
CA ALA A 125 15.72 4.72 -5.79
C ALA A 125 17.05 4.68 -5.04
N ILE A 126 18.01 3.86 -5.50
CA ILE A 126 19.36 3.79 -4.91
C ILE A 126 20.05 5.16 -4.88
N ARG A 127 19.89 5.97 -5.93
CA ARG A 127 20.46 7.33 -6.01
C ARG A 127 19.79 8.33 -5.08
N GLN A 128 18.50 8.16 -4.81
CA GLN A 128 17.77 9.00 -3.85
C GLN A 128 18.19 8.68 -2.41
N GLY A 129 18.53 7.43 -2.13
CA GLY A 129 18.88 6.96 -0.80
C GLY A 129 17.67 6.80 0.11
N PRO A 130 17.89 6.44 1.39
CA PRO A 130 16.81 6.29 2.35
C PRO A 130 16.09 7.62 2.62
N PRO A 131 14.79 7.59 2.96
CA PRO A 131 14.07 8.78 3.39
C PRO A 131 14.72 9.41 4.63
N SER A 132 14.76 10.74 4.68
CA SER A 132 15.34 11.55 5.76
C SER A 132 14.37 11.85 6.89
#